data_AF-A0A2A9KMH2-F1
#
_entry.id   AF-A0A2A9KMH2-F1
#
_cell.length_a   1.000
_cell.length_b   1.000
_cell.length_c   1.000
_cell.angle_alpha   90.00
_cell.angle_beta   90.00
_cell.angle_gamma   90.00
#
_symmetry.space_group_name_H-M   'P 1'
#
loop_
_entity.id
_entity.type
_entity.pdbx_description
1 polymer ?
#
loop_
_entity_poly.entity_id
_entity_poly.type
_entity_poly.pdbx_seq_one_letter_code
_entity_poly.pdbx_strand_id
1 'polypeptide(L)'
;MTCDHQSPECDCPFAFTEMSERAQNYGCLPTPHEIVVMRVDHGKTWACHDEPTKPCIGAIKHLKDEGLPYKVIDPVLLTEASDWGRYANPIAPA
;
A
#
# COMPACT_ATOMS: atom_id res chain seq x y z
N MET A 1 12.54 -8.99 6.54
CA MET A 1 13.30 -8.16 7.50
C MET A 1 12.26 -7.20 8.09
N THR A 2 12.63 -6.16 8.85
CA THR A 2 11.71 -5.03 9.08
C THR A 2 12.32 -3.87 8.31
N CYS A 3 11.60 -3.28 7.35
CA CYS A 3 12.11 -2.16 6.57
C CYS A 3 12.47 -0.98 7.50
N ASP A 4 13.67 -0.42 7.34
CA ASP A 4 14.09 0.76 8.10
C ASP A 4 13.55 2.02 7.44
N HIS A 5 12.39 2.49 7.91
CA HIS A 5 11.76 3.72 7.41
C HIS A 5 12.55 5.00 7.69
N GLN A 6 13.67 4.93 8.44
CA GLN A 6 14.56 6.07 8.64
C GLN A 6 15.71 6.12 7.61
N SER A 7 15.88 5.05 6.83
CA SER A 7 16.87 5.01 5.76
C SER A 7 16.39 5.81 4.55
N PRO A 8 17.24 6.68 3.95
CA PRO A 8 16.92 7.34 2.69
C PRO A 8 16.79 6.34 1.52
N GLU A 9 17.34 5.13 1.68
CA GLU A 9 17.25 4.06 0.68
C GLU A 9 15.97 3.22 0.79
N CYS A 10 15.10 3.50 1.77
CA CYS A 10 13.86 2.75 1.94
C CYS A 10 12.89 3.03 0.79
N ASP A 11 12.44 2.00 0.08
CA ASP A 11 11.49 2.08 -1.02
C ASP A 11 10.02 1.89 -0.58
N CYS A 12 9.78 1.68 0.71
CA CYS A 12 8.43 1.52 1.26
C CYS A 12 7.51 2.68 0.81
N PRO A 13 6.29 2.40 0.30
CA PRO A 13 5.39 3.46 -0.15
C PRO A 13 5.09 4.52 0.92
N PHE A 14 5.09 4.12 2.20
CA PHE A 14 4.81 5.00 3.34
C PHE A 14 6.06 5.58 4.01
N ALA A 15 7.25 5.43 3.41
CA ALA A 15 8.48 6.08 3.87
C ALA A 15 8.68 7.48 3.26
N PHE A 16 8.05 7.78 2.12
CA PHE A 16 8.11 9.09 1.45
C PHE A 16 9.55 9.58 1.18
N THR A 17 10.44 8.65 0.84
CA THR A 17 11.82 8.94 0.41
C THR A 17 11.87 9.11 -1.11
N GLU A 18 12.97 9.63 -1.62
CA GLU A 18 13.24 9.66 -3.07
C GLU A 18 13.20 8.25 -3.69
N MET A 19 13.71 7.24 -2.98
CA MET A 19 13.69 5.84 -3.45
C MET A 19 12.27 5.28 -3.53
N SER A 20 11.42 5.60 -2.55
CA SER A 20 10.01 5.25 -2.56
C SER A 20 9.27 5.89 -3.73
N GLU A 21 9.44 7.21 -3.93
CA GLU A 21 8.84 7.92 -5.06
C GLU A 21 9.32 7.35 -6.41
N ARG A 22 10.61 7.01 -6.51
CA ARG A 22 11.18 6.40 -7.70
C ARG A 22 10.59 5.02 -7.99
N ALA A 23 10.43 4.18 -6.98
CA ALA A 23 9.79 2.87 -7.12
C ALA A 23 8.34 2.98 -7.61
N GLN A 24 7.60 3.98 -7.10
CA GLN A 24 6.23 4.26 -7.51
C GLN A 24 6.16 4.77 -8.96
N ASN A 25 7.03 5.71 -9.34
CA ASN A 25 7.06 6.26 -10.70
C ASN A 25 7.44 5.23 -11.78
N TYR A 26 8.18 4.18 -11.41
CA TYR A 26 8.45 3.05 -12.30
C TYR A 26 7.35 1.98 -12.30
N GLY A 27 6.32 2.11 -11.47
CA GLY A 27 5.25 1.13 -11.31
C GLY A 27 5.69 -0.15 -10.59
N CYS A 28 6.83 -0.14 -9.89
CA CYS A 28 7.28 -1.28 -9.10
C CYS A 28 6.42 -1.45 -7.84
N LEU A 29 6.00 -0.33 -7.24
CA LEU A 29 5.17 -0.28 -6.05
C LEU A 29 3.99 0.68 -6.27
N PRO A 30 2.83 0.44 -5.64
CA PRO A 30 1.73 1.39 -5.67
C PRO A 30 2.06 2.62 -4.80
N THR A 31 1.48 3.75 -5.16
CA THR A 31 1.49 4.97 -4.36
C THR A 31 0.64 4.80 -3.08
N PRO A 32 0.89 5.60 -2.03
CA PRO A 32 0.03 5.64 -0.85
C PRO A 32 -1.45 5.87 -1.19
N HIS A 33 -1.74 6.73 -2.16
CA HIS A 33 -3.10 7.01 -2.61
C HIS A 33 -3.77 5.76 -3.19
N GLU A 34 -3.09 5.05 -4.09
CA GLU A 34 -3.62 3.81 -4.69
C GLU A 34 -3.83 2.74 -3.63
N ILE A 35 -2.93 2.60 -2.65
CA ILE A 35 -3.10 1.66 -1.53
C ILE A 35 -4.35 2.01 -0.70
N VAL A 36 -4.62 3.30 -0.49
CA VAL A 36 -5.84 3.74 0.19
C VAL A 36 -7.08 3.40 -0.65
N VAL A 37 -7.07 3.66 -1.94
CA VAL A 37 -8.17 3.32 -2.87
C VAL A 37 -8.45 1.81 -2.88
N MET A 38 -7.41 0.98 -2.98
CA MET A 38 -7.52 -0.48 -2.89
C MET A 38 -8.31 -0.91 -1.65
N ARG A 39 -8.10 -0.23 -0.53
CA ARG A 39 -8.78 -0.52 0.72
C ARG A 39 -10.18 0.04 0.79
N VAL A 40 -10.33 1.34 0.55
CA VAL A 40 -11.57 2.07 0.82
C VAL A 40 -12.65 1.66 -0.18
N ASP A 41 -12.28 1.52 -1.46
CA ASP A 41 -13.25 1.28 -2.53
C ASP A 41 -13.37 -0.21 -2.84
N HIS A 42 -12.25 -0.94 -2.83
CA HIS A 42 -12.20 -2.34 -3.27
C HIS A 42 -12.10 -3.35 -2.13
N GLY A 43 -11.95 -2.90 -0.88
CA GLY A 43 -11.81 -3.75 0.31
C GLY A 43 -10.51 -4.56 0.37
N LYS A 44 -9.58 -4.35 -0.55
CA LYS A 44 -8.32 -5.08 -0.66
C LYS A 44 -7.28 -4.55 0.32
N THR A 45 -6.42 -5.45 0.77
CA THR A 45 -5.32 -5.12 1.70
C THR A 45 -4.00 -5.26 0.97
N TRP A 46 -3.19 -4.20 0.95
CA TRP A 46 -1.81 -4.27 0.47
C TRP A 46 -0.93 -5.01 1.48
N ALA A 47 -0.08 -5.90 1.01
CA ALA A 47 0.92 -6.59 1.81
C ALA A 47 2.11 -5.68 2.14
N CYS A 48 2.92 -6.06 3.11
CA CYS A 48 4.23 -5.44 3.28
C CYS A 48 5.12 -5.80 2.07
N HIS A 49 5.77 -4.80 1.46
CA HIS A 49 6.68 -5.01 0.32
C HIS A 49 7.87 -5.92 0.70
N ASP A 50 8.38 -5.82 1.94
CA ASP A 50 9.45 -6.69 2.45
C ASP A 50 8.94 -8.04 3.04
N GLU A 51 7.64 -8.15 3.35
CA GLU A 51 7.06 -9.36 3.91
C GLU A 51 5.64 -9.61 3.37
N PRO A 52 5.51 -10.20 2.16
CA PRO A 52 4.24 -10.31 1.44
C PRO A 52 3.14 -11.13 2.14
N THR A 53 3.47 -11.81 3.24
CA THR A 53 2.52 -12.59 4.06
C THR A 53 1.84 -11.77 5.15
N LYS A 54 2.26 -10.51 5.37
CA LYS A 54 1.71 -9.63 6.40
C LYS A 54 1.11 -8.38 5.77
N PRO A 55 0.03 -7.80 6.36
CA PRO A 55 -0.54 -6.56 5.85
C PRO A 55 0.42 -5.38 6.07
N CYS A 56 0.36 -4.41 5.17
CA CYS A 56 1.18 -3.20 5.26
C CYS A 56 0.81 -2.37 6.51
N ILE A 57 1.72 -2.29 7.48
CA ILE A 57 1.51 -1.54 8.72
C ILE A 57 1.43 -0.03 8.44
N GLY A 58 2.22 0.48 7.49
CA GLY A 58 2.18 1.88 7.07
C GLY A 58 0.79 2.29 6.56
N ALA A 59 0.20 1.47 5.70
CA ALA A 59 -1.16 1.67 5.21
C ALA A 59 -2.19 1.62 6.34
N ILE A 60 -2.12 0.61 7.21
CA ILE A 60 -3.05 0.48 8.35
C ILE A 60 -2.98 1.71 9.26
N LYS A 61 -1.77 2.20 9.55
CA LYS A 61 -1.59 3.40 10.38
C LYS A 61 -2.18 4.62 9.70
N HIS A 62 -1.84 4.85 8.43
CA HIS A 62 -2.36 5.98 7.66
C HIS A 62 -3.90 5.98 7.61
N LEU A 63 -4.52 4.84 7.27
CA LEU A 63 -5.97 4.69 7.27
C LEU A 63 -6.59 4.98 8.65
N LYS A 64 -5.95 4.51 9.73
CA LYS A 64 -6.43 4.76 11.09
C LYS A 64 -6.36 6.25 11.45
N ASP A 65 -5.24 6.91 11.13
CA ASP A 65 -5.02 8.33 11.43
C ASP A 65 -6.02 9.22 10.66
N GLU A 66 -6.41 8.82 9.45
CA GLU A 66 -7.42 9.49 8.61
C GLU A 66 -8.88 9.08 8.91
N GLY A 67 -9.12 8.19 9.90
CA GLY A 67 -10.47 7.72 10.23
C GLY A 67 -11.11 6.82 9.17
N LEU A 68 -10.32 6.22 8.29
CA LEU A 68 -10.74 5.33 7.20
C LEU A 68 -10.77 3.85 7.62
N PRO A 69 -11.41 2.96 6.83
CA PRO A 69 -11.44 1.51 7.10
C PRO A 69 -10.04 0.86 7.17
N TYR A 70 -9.53 0.63 8.38
CA TYR A 70 -8.17 0.08 8.58
C TYR A 70 -8.12 -1.42 8.89
N LYS A 71 -9.20 -2.02 9.44
CA LYS A 71 -9.23 -3.44 9.82
C LYS A 71 -9.09 -4.33 8.58
N VAL A 72 -8.23 -5.34 8.64
CA VAL A 72 -8.05 -6.34 7.56
C VAL A 72 -9.34 -7.15 7.41
N ILE A 73 -9.98 -7.03 6.25
CA ILE A 73 -11.23 -7.74 5.90
C ILE A 73 -10.92 -8.95 5.03
N ASP A 74 -10.12 -8.76 3.96
CA ASP A 74 -9.67 -9.82 3.06
C ASP A 74 -8.27 -10.32 3.47
N PRO A 75 -8.12 -11.61 3.86
CA PRO A 75 -6.82 -12.18 4.20
C PRO A 75 -5.93 -12.44 2.96
N VAL A 76 -6.51 -12.39 1.75
CA VAL A 76 -5.73 -12.45 0.51
C VAL A 76 -5.13 -11.08 0.26
N LEU A 77 -3.84 -10.95 0.57
CA LEU A 77 -3.12 -9.68 0.43
C LEU A 77 -2.70 -9.46 -1.03
N LEU A 78 -2.83 -8.22 -1.49
CA LEU A 78 -2.23 -7.77 -2.74
C LEU A 78 -0.73 -7.57 -2.55
N THR A 79 0.04 -8.01 -3.54
CA THR A 79 1.50 -7.91 -3.60
C THR A 79 1.90 -7.35 -4.96
N GLU A 80 3.19 -7.09 -5.17
CA GLU A 80 3.74 -6.68 -6.47
C GLU A 80 3.45 -7.69 -7.60
N ALA A 81 3.36 -8.97 -7.26
CA ALA A 81 3.05 -10.05 -8.21
C ALA A 81 1.54 -10.19 -8.49
N SER A 82 0.70 -9.41 -7.79
CA SER A 82 -0.75 -9.38 -8.02
C SER A 82 -1.11 -8.47 -9.19
N ASP A 83 -2.32 -8.62 -9.73
CA ASP A 83 -2.90 -7.67 -10.67
C ASP A 83 -3.49 -6.45 -9.95
N TRP A 84 -2.67 -5.81 -9.10
CA TRP A 84 -3.10 -4.76 -8.18
C TRP A 84 -3.54 -3.47 -8.90
N GLY A 85 -3.05 -3.24 -10.11
CA GLY A 85 -3.43 -2.08 -10.94
C GLY A 85 -4.93 -2.01 -11.24
N ARG A 86 -5.65 -3.14 -11.19
CA ARG A 86 -7.12 -3.17 -11.32
C ARG A 86 -7.86 -2.49 -10.18
N TYR A 87 -7.21 -2.36 -9.02
CA TYR A 87 -7.77 -1.82 -7.79
C TYR A 87 -7.16 -0.46 -7.41
N ALA A 88 -6.27 0.07 -8.25
CA ALA A 88 -5.56 1.32 -8.00
C ALA A 88 -6.41 2.57 -8.26
N ASN A 89 -7.52 2.43 -9.02
CA ASN A 89 -8.40 3.53 -9.39
C ASN A 89 -9.71 3.52 -8.58
N PRO A 90 -10.25 4.69 -8.22
CA PRO A 90 -11.52 4.78 -7.52
C PRO A 90 -12.66 4.13 -8.31
N ILE A 91 -13.63 3.55 -7.60
CA ILE A 91 -14.85 3.07 -8.24
C ILE A 91 -15.68 4.30 -8.64
N ALA A 92 -16.10 4.37 -9.90
CA ALA A 92 -16.97 5.44 -10.36
C ALA A 92 -18.26 5.46 -9.50
N PRO A 93 -18.72 6.63 -9.03
CA PRO A 93 -19.98 6.71 -8.32
C PRO A 93 -21.11 6.16 -9.20
N ALA A 94 -21.97 5.34 -8.60
CA ALA A 94 -23.14 4.75 -9.24
C ALA A 94 -24.19 5.80 -9.62
#